data_AF-A0A5C7FS76-F1
#
_entry.id   AF-A0A5C7FS76-F1
#
_cell.length_a   1.000
_cell.length_b   1.000
_cell.length_c   1.000
_cell.angle_alpha   90.00
_cell.angle_beta   90.00
_cell.angle_gamma   90.00
#
_symmetry.space_group_name_H-M   'P 1'
#
loop_
_entity.id
_entity.type
_entity.pdbx_description
1 polymer ?
#
loop_
_entity_poly.entity_id
_entity_poly.type
_entity_poly.pdbx_seq_one_letter_code
_entity_poly.pdbx_strand_id
1 'polypeptide(L)'
;MNQTLLIDPIIGLIALAGIVSAALYLRRSQWLDALLIVVAATALGLFAADLRVPGEAGRTLAVDPAAPPRSLEGVNALRLEGDGLRAAAWNDLPALPLAWQAPKGGALRLDFPSQVALGRLFTLTVEREDKTEARLELLAENGQPIARARGAGKLTVEWMPPVAERVVLRARLLDAKDKVIAEGPVPFTVHEPVQLQVVGRFGAPSFDLRVLNDLMAGSGALLDWQVTLGRDVTRTEAPREEMTAPNLMVIDAARFERMGAGERASLLKRVADGMPLLVLGGNANDPGVWSRTLQLPLRVQPLGGMLDAPLEMPLAPMLPTARDAGPWTGSDDKVWTRDWQKGRIAWLGVSEWHRHAIAEPRKLALWWQGVLDRVGVERRQETEWLAPAEMPLPGQRLEVCARGVDGEVAFPQLKQALRWQARADRIDASCVALWPQKSGWLQIADRKAGAHAVYVYAANDWPQWQAMQQRDATARYAARTPLTAQEGPTRPMPAWPFALAFAVAMLSLWWRERR
;
A
#
# COMPACT_ATOMS: atom_id res chain seq x y z
N MET A 1 -15.00 37.92 20.64
CA MET A 1 -14.53 38.79 21.75
C MET A 1 -14.29 40.17 21.16
N ASN A 2 -15.10 41.16 21.56
CA ASN A 2 -14.90 42.56 21.19
C ASN A 2 -13.64 43.08 21.88
N GLN A 3 -12.52 43.13 21.15
CA GLN A 3 -11.40 43.98 21.55
C GLN A 3 -11.79 45.43 21.22
N THR A 4 -12.35 46.10 22.21
CA THR A 4 -12.36 47.56 22.24
C THR A 4 -10.92 48.05 22.10
N LEU A 5 -10.65 48.82 21.05
CA LEU A 5 -9.43 49.57 20.80
C LEU A 5 -9.11 50.45 22.02
N LEU A 6 -8.43 49.89 23.02
CA LEU A 6 -7.70 50.67 24.00
C LEU A 6 -6.48 51.20 23.25
N ILE A 7 -6.64 52.37 22.64
CA ILE A 7 -5.52 53.16 22.13
C ILE A 7 -4.51 53.27 23.27
N ASP A 8 -3.29 52.83 23.02
CA ASP A 8 -2.21 52.89 24.00
C ASP A 8 -2.17 54.32 24.59
N PRO A 9 -2.21 54.51 25.92
CA PRO A 9 -2.36 55.83 26.53
C PRO A 9 -1.27 56.81 26.08
N ILE A 10 -0.10 56.30 25.68
CA ILE A 10 1.01 57.05 25.10
C ILE A 10 0.65 57.64 23.73
N ILE A 11 0.03 56.86 22.83
CA ILE A 11 -0.39 57.32 21.50
C ILE A 11 -1.50 58.36 21.62
N GLY A 12 -2.44 58.15 22.56
CA GLY A 12 -3.51 59.11 22.86
C GLY A 12 -2.97 60.45 23.36
N LEU A 13 -1.96 60.44 24.23
CA LEU A 13 -1.30 61.65 24.73
C LEU A 13 -0.51 62.39 23.63
N ILE A 14 0.20 61.68 22.75
CA ILE A 14 0.93 62.27 21.63
C ILE A 14 -0.03 62.99 20.66
N ALA A 15 -1.14 62.36 20.32
CA ALA A 15 -2.15 62.95 19.44
C ALA A 15 -2.78 64.20 20.06
N LEU A 16 -3.12 64.15 21.36
CA LEU A 16 -3.73 65.27 22.06
C LEU A 16 -2.76 66.47 22.17
N ALA A 17 -1.50 66.21 22.52
CA ALA A 17 -0.46 67.24 22.57
C ALA A 17 -0.20 67.87 21.19
N GLY A 18 -0.18 67.06 20.13
CA GLY A 18 -0.06 67.54 18.75
C GLY A 18 -1.22 68.44 18.31
N ILE A 19 -2.46 68.04 18.60
CA ILE A 19 -3.66 68.82 18.25
C ILE A 19 -3.71 70.15 19.01
N VAL A 20 -3.46 70.12 20.33
CA VAL A 20 -3.46 71.34 21.16
C VAL A 20 -2.39 72.32 20.68
N SER A 21 -1.19 71.82 20.38
CA SER A 21 -0.10 72.65 19.89
C SER A 21 -0.40 73.22 18.50
N ALA A 22 -0.88 72.42 17.55
CA ALA A 22 -1.27 72.91 16.23
C ALA A 22 -2.37 73.99 16.29
N ALA A 23 -3.36 73.81 17.16
CA ALA A 23 -4.43 74.79 17.36
C ALA A 23 -3.91 76.13 17.90
N LEU A 24 -2.88 76.13 18.76
CA LEU A 24 -2.24 77.33 19.27
C LEU A 24 -1.50 78.11 18.17
N TYR A 25 -0.79 77.43 17.26
CA TYR A 25 -0.11 78.10 16.14
C TYR A 25 -1.09 78.59 15.06
N LEU A 26 -2.16 77.84 14.78
CA LEU A 26 -3.25 78.28 13.89
C LEU A 26 -3.93 79.55 14.39
N ARG A 27 -4.13 79.67 15.72
CA ARG A 27 -4.72 80.87 16.33
C ARG A 27 -3.85 82.12 16.15
N ARG A 28 -2.54 81.96 15.96
CA ARG A 28 -1.59 83.05 15.67
C ARG A 28 -1.34 83.26 14.17
N SER A 29 -2.15 82.64 13.29
CA SER A 29 -1.99 82.68 11.83
C SER A 29 -0.66 82.12 11.31
N GLN A 30 0.02 81.26 12.08
CA GLN A 30 1.29 80.63 11.74
C GLN A 30 1.07 79.24 11.13
N TRP A 31 0.50 79.22 9.92
CA TRP A 31 0.04 78.00 9.22
C TRP A 31 1.13 76.96 8.98
N LEU A 32 2.35 77.41 8.65
CA LEU A 32 3.47 76.52 8.37
C LEU A 32 4.00 75.83 9.64
N ASP A 33 3.93 76.51 10.79
CA ASP A 33 4.34 75.95 12.08
C ASP A 33 3.33 74.92 12.59
N ALA A 34 2.03 75.18 12.38
CA ALA A 34 0.98 74.19 12.64
C ALA A 34 1.17 72.91 11.79
N LEU A 35 1.53 73.03 10.51
CA LEU A 35 1.81 71.89 9.64
C LEU A 35 2.99 71.06 10.17
N LEU A 36 4.08 71.71 10.57
CA LEU A 36 5.27 71.03 11.10
C LEU A 36 4.97 70.25 12.38
N ILE A 37 4.10 70.77 13.26
CA ILE A 37 3.67 70.07 14.47
C ILE A 37 2.79 68.86 14.15
N VAL A 38 1.89 68.98 13.18
CA VAL A 38 1.10 67.82 12.72
C VAL A 38 2.01 66.74 12.17
N VAL A 39 3.02 67.10 11.36
CA VAL A 39 4.01 66.13 10.83
C VAL A 39 4.81 65.50 11.97
N ALA A 40 5.27 66.27 12.95
CA ALA A 40 6.01 65.77 14.10
C ALA A 40 5.16 64.82 14.97
N ALA A 41 3.94 65.22 15.32
CA ALA A 41 3.02 64.39 16.11
C ALA A 41 2.66 63.10 15.37
N THR A 42 2.44 63.16 14.05
CA THR A 42 2.16 61.98 13.23
C THR A 42 3.37 61.04 13.17
N ALA A 43 4.58 61.56 12.97
CA ALA A 43 5.80 60.76 12.94
C ALA A 43 6.07 60.08 14.30
N LEU A 44 5.87 60.79 15.40
CA LEU A 44 6.04 60.25 16.76
C LEU A 44 4.96 59.21 17.11
N GLY A 45 3.72 59.44 16.66
CA GLY A 45 2.63 58.46 16.80
C GLY A 45 2.90 57.17 16.03
N LEU A 46 3.40 57.27 14.78
CA LEU A 46 3.79 56.10 13.98
C LEU A 46 5.01 55.36 14.56
N PHE A 47 5.94 56.09 15.18
CA PHE A 47 7.07 55.50 15.92
C PHE A 47 6.59 54.72 17.16
N ALA A 48 5.63 55.26 17.92
CA ALA A 48 5.08 54.62 19.11
C ALA A 48 4.17 53.42 18.80
N ALA A 49 3.61 53.33 17.58
CA ALA A 49 2.67 52.29 17.18
C ALA A 49 3.30 50.91 16.89
N ASP A 50 4.61 50.72 17.11
CA ASP A 50 5.39 49.50 16.83
C ASP A 50 4.96 48.80 15.52
N LEU A 51 4.93 49.58 14.43
CA LEU A 51 4.47 49.08 13.14
C LEU A 51 5.33 47.89 12.71
N ARG A 52 4.71 46.73 12.55
CA ARG A 52 5.39 45.52 12.10
C ARG A 52 5.19 45.34 10.61
N VAL A 53 6.28 45.10 9.91
CA VAL A 53 6.26 44.74 8.49
C VAL A 53 6.37 43.21 8.35
N PRO A 54 5.70 42.62 7.34
CA PRO A 54 5.95 41.23 6.99
C PRO A 54 7.45 41.06 6.70
N GLY A 55 8.12 40.16 7.42
CA GLY A 55 9.51 39.83 7.09
C GLY A 55 9.57 39.17 5.71
N GLU A 56 10.71 39.20 5.03
CA GLU A 56 10.93 38.53 3.72
C GLU A 56 10.83 36.98 3.77
N ALA A 57 10.33 36.41 4.87
CA ALA A 57 9.99 35.01 5.01
C ALA A 57 8.50 34.82 4.71
N GLY A 58 8.16 34.13 3.63
CA GLY A 58 6.76 33.86 3.30
C GLY A 58 6.42 33.61 1.84
N ARG A 59 7.38 33.23 1.00
CA ARG A 59 7.06 32.92 -0.39
C ARG A 59 6.51 31.50 -0.48
N THR A 60 5.21 31.39 -0.75
CA THR A 60 4.63 30.15 -1.26
C THR A 60 5.22 29.87 -2.63
N LEU A 61 5.95 28.76 -2.76
CA LEU A 61 6.56 28.38 -4.02
C LEU A 61 5.60 27.52 -4.85
N ALA A 62 5.30 27.97 -6.06
CA ALA A 62 4.63 27.13 -7.04
C ALA A 62 5.62 26.06 -7.53
N VAL A 63 5.33 24.80 -7.26
CA VAL A 63 6.15 23.67 -7.73
C VAL A 63 5.64 23.26 -9.10
N ASP A 64 6.50 23.33 -10.10
CA ASP A 64 6.23 22.77 -11.42
C ASP A 64 6.73 21.30 -11.45
N PRO A 65 5.86 20.31 -11.69
CA PRO A 65 6.26 18.92 -11.87
C PRO A 65 7.31 18.68 -12.96
N ALA A 66 7.35 19.53 -13.99
CA ALA A 66 8.32 19.42 -15.08
C ALA A 66 9.66 20.13 -14.79
N ALA A 67 9.70 21.02 -13.81
CA ALA A 67 10.86 21.85 -13.48
C ALA A 67 10.97 22.10 -11.97
N PRO A 68 11.48 21.12 -11.20
CA PRO A 68 11.62 21.28 -9.75
C PRO A 68 12.55 22.46 -9.40
N PRO A 69 12.24 23.21 -8.34
CA PRO A 69 12.99 24.40 -7.96
C PRO A 69 14.41 24.05 -7.48
N ARG A 70 15.39 24.88 -7.89
CA ARG A 70 16.81 24.66 -7.58
C ARG A 70 17.23 25.10 -6.17
N SER A 71 16.41 25.90 -5.49
CA SER A 71 16.62 26.33 -4.10
C SER A 71 15.27 26.49 -3.39
N LEU A 72 15.25 26.15 -2.10
CA LEU A 72 14.09 26.26 -1.20
C LEU A 72 14.33 27.29 -0.08
N GLU A 73 15.37 28.12 -0.20
CA GLU A 73 15.70 29.12 0.80
C GLU A 73 14.56 30.16 0.94
N GLY A 74 14.05 30.34 2.17
CA GLY A 74 12.94 31.27 2.47
C GLY A 74 11.54 30.77 2.12
N VAL A 75 11.39 29.53 1.65
CA VAL A 75 10.09 28.91 1.32
C VAL A 75 9.47 28.28 2.56
N ASN A 76 8.25 28.71 2.93
CA ASN A 76 7.52 28.19 4.08
C ASN A 76 6.24 27.41 3.70
N ALA A 77 5.85 27.42 2.43
CA ALA A 77 4.72 26.69 1.90
C ALA A 77 4.94 26.37 0.42
N LEU A 78 4.32 25.28 -0.04
CA LEU A 78 4.31 24.84 -1.43
C LEU A 78 2.90 25.00 -2.00
N ARG A 79 2.79 25.40 -3.26
CA ARG A 79 1.57 25.33 -4.05
C ARG A 79 1.82 24.42 -5.24
N LEU A 80 0.87 23.53 -5.52
CA LEU A 80 0.99 22.56 -6.61
C LEU A 80 -0.33 22.53 -7.38
N GLU A 81 -0.23 22.49 -8.70
CA GLU A 81 -1.35 22.33 -9.62
C GLU A 81 -1.23 21.00 -10.38
N GLY A 82 -2.36 20.44 -10.80
CA GLY A 82 -2.41 19.16 -11.51
C GLY A 82 -2.30 17.93 -10.61
N ASP A 83 -1.89 16.80 -11.21
CA ASP A 83 -1.87 15.48 -10.56
C ASP A 83 -0.80 15.35 -9.46
N GLY A 84 0.20 16.24 -9.49
CA GLY A 84 1.22 16.39 -8.47
C GLY A 84 2.54 15.69 -8.78
N LEU A 85 3.31 15.36 -7.73
CA LEU A 85 4.63 14.73 -7.87
C LEU A 85 4.60 13.26 -7.46
N ARG A 86 5.58 12.50 -7.98
CA ARG A 86 5.85 11.12 -7.55
C ARG A 86 6.49 11.08 -6.17
N ALA A 87 6.36 9.95 -5.49
CA ALA A 87 6.84 9.77 -4.12
C ALA A 87 8.35 10.01 -4.01
N ALA A 88 9.14 9.58 -5.00
CA ALA A 88 10.59 9.83 -5.00
C ALA A 88 10.92 11.34 -4.95
N ALA A 89 10.24 12.16 -5.74
CA ALA A 89 10.45 13.61 -5.76
C ALA A 89 10.01 14.28 -4.45
N TRP A 90 8.94 13.79 -3.82
CA TRP A 90 8.51 14.27 -2.50
C TRP A 90 9.49 13.94 -1.39
N ASN A 91 10.24 12.83 -1.49
CA ASN A 91 11.24 12.48 -0.49
C ASN A 91 12.47 13.39 -0.53
N ASP A 92 12.72 14.06 -1.65
CA ASP A 92 13.81 15.01 -1.82
C ASP A 92 13.41 16.43 -1.35
N LEU A 93 12.14 16.64 -0.98
CA LEU A 93 11.62 17.91 -0.48
C LEU A 93 11.41 17.88 1.05
N PRO A 94 11.71 18.98 1.76
CA PRO A 94 11.40 19.10 3.19
C PRO A 94 9.89 19.13 3.40
N ALA A 95 9.43 18.65 4.57
CA ALA A 95 8.02 18.63 4.94
C ALA A 95 7.47 20.06 5.21
N LEU A 96 7.03 20.73 4.16
CA LEU A 96 6.41 22.05 4.17
C LEU A 96 4.90 21.97 3.87
N PRO A 97 4.05 22.82 4.49
CA PRO A 97 2.63 22.97 4.17
C PRO A 97 2.37 23.03 2.66
N LEU A 98 1.40 22.25 2.19
CA LEU A 98 1.06 22.13 0.77
C LEU A 98 -0.37 22.61 0.49
N ALA A 99 -0.49 23.63 -0.36
CA ALA A 99 -1.74 24.02 -0.99
C ALA A 99 -1.91 23.25 -2.31
N TRP A 100 -2.69 22.17 -2.28
CA TRP A 100 -2.98 21.32 -3.44
C TRP A 100 -4.43 20.84 -3.40
N GLN A 101 -5.07 20.82 -4.57
CA GLN A 101 -6.40 20.25 -4.77
C GLN A 101 -6.31 19.21 -5.90
N ALA A 102 -6.66 17.97 -5.60
CA ALA A 102 -6.65 16.91 -6.60
C ALA A 102 -7.58 17.25 -7.79
N PRO A 103 -7.11 17.13 -9.05
CA PRO A 103 -7.97 17.27 -10.22
C PRO A 103 -9.09 16.23 -10.20
N LYS A 104 -10.26 16.57 -10.74
CA LYS A 104 -11.40 15.66 -10.82
C LYS A 104 -11.37 14.87 -12.13
N GLY A 105 -11.43 13.55 -12.04
CA GLY A 105 -11.54 12.66 -13.19
C GLY A 105 -10.22 12.46 -13.93
N GLY A 106 -10.25 11.59 -14.94
CA GLY A 106 -9.11 11.31 -15.81
C GLY A 106 -8.02 10.40 -15.20
N ALA A 107 -8.18 9.95 -13.96
CA ALA A 107 -7.26 8.99 -13.33
C ALA A 107 -7.90 7.60 -13.19
N LEU A 108 -7.04 6.58 -13.21
CA LEU A 108 -7.41 5.19 -12.99
C LEU A 108 -6.36 4.48 -12.14
N ARG A 109 -6.75 3.42 -11.45
CA ARG A 109 -5.84 2.54 -10.72
C ARG A 109 -5.79 1.19 -11.40
N LEU A 110 -4.57 0.69 -11.63
CA LEU A 110 -4.33 -0.68 -12.04
C LEU A 110 -3.86 -1.47 -10.83
N ASP A 111 -4.39 -2.68 -10.70
CA ASP A 111 -3.99 -3.65 -9.69
C ASP A 111 -3.85 -5.02 -10.36
N PHE A 112 -2.64 -5.59 -10.29
CA PHE A 112 -2.32 -6.90 -10.83
C PHE A 112 -1.05 -7.44 -10.14
N PRO A 113 -0.90 -8.77 -10.01
CA PRO A 113 0.29 -9.36 -9.43
C PRO A 113 1.47 -9.25 -10.40
N SER A 114 2.64 -8.83 -9.90
CA SER A 114 3.89 -8.81 -10.69
C SER A 114 4.49 -10.20 -10.90
N GLN A 115 4.06 -11.19 -10.10
CA GLN A 115 4.47 -12.58 -10.19
C GLN A 115 3.27 -13.51 -10.01
N VAL A 116 3.20 -14.57 -10.82
CA VAL A 116 2.14 -15.58 -10.77
C VAL A 116 2.78 -16.96 -10.90
N ALA A 117 2.34 -17.95 -10.14
CA ALA A 117 2.80 -19.33 -10.34
C ALA A 117 2.06 -19.96 -11.53
N LEU A 118 2.71 -20.83 -12.30
CA LEU A 118 2.05 -21.56 -13.37
C LEU A 118 0.86 -22.35 -12.81
N GLY A 119 -0.28 -22.33 -13.53
CA GLY A 119 -1.54 -22.91 -13.07
C GLY A 119 -2.39 -22.00 -12.17
N ARG A 120 -1.91 -20.80 -11.82
CA ARG A 120 -2.70 -19.77 -11.10
C ARG A 120 -3.31 -18.78 -12.09
N LEU A 121 -4.53 -18.32 -11.78
CA LEU A 121 -5.17 -17.24 -12.52
C LEU A 121 -4.39 -15.94 -12.32
N PHE A 122 -4.04 -15.30 -13.43
CA PHE A 122 -3.64 -13.92 -13.47
C PHE A 122 -4.89 -13.04 -13.45
N THR A 123 -4.94 -12.07 -12.54
CA THR A 123 -6.06 -11.15 -12.40
C THR A 123 -5.58 -9.72 -12.62
N LEU A 124 -6.21 -9.01 -13.55
CA LEU A 124 -6.03 -7.59 -13.74
C LEU A 124 -7.30 -6.85 -13.36
N THR A 125 -7.17 -5.91 -12.44
CA THR A 125 -8.24 -5.03 -11.98
C THR A 125 -7.95 -3.60 -12.40
N VAL A 126 -8.95 -2.94 -12.97
CA VAL A 126 -8.94 -1.51 -13.30
C VAL A 126 -10.05 -0.82 -12.52
N GLU A 127 -9.68 0.16 -11.70
CA GLU A 127 -10.62 0.99 -10.95
C GLU A 127 -10.58 2.43 -11.50
N ARG A 128 -11.75 2.99 -11.81
CA ARG A 128 -11.88 4.31 -12.42
C ARG A 128 -12.60 5.29 -11.51
N GLU A 129 -12.17 6.56 -11.52
CA GLU A 129 -12.84 7.62 -10.75
C GLU A 129 -14.22 7.97 -11.29
N ASP A 130 -14.40 8.00 -12.62
CA ASP A 130 -15.62 8.51 -13.25
C ASP A 130 -16.78 7.50 -13.25
N LYS A 131 -16.52 6.24 -12.83
CA LYS A 131 -17.49 5.14 -12.69
C LYS A 131 -18.46 5.00 -13.88
N THR A 132 -18.02 5.38 -15.07
CA THR A 132 -18.83 5.24 -16.29
C THR A 132 -18.71 3.81 -16.82
N GLU A 133 -19.69 3.39 -17.63
CA GLU A 133 -19.64 2.12 -18.35
C GLU A 133 -18.40 2.06 -19.26
N ALA A 134 -17.65 0.96 -19.15
CA ALA A 134 -16.49 0.67 -20.00
C ALA A 134 -16.32 -0.83 -20.23
N ARG A 135 -15.51 -1.15 -21.24
CA ARG A 135 -15.04 -2.51 -21.52
C ARG A 135 -13.54 -2.59 -21.31
N LEU A 136 -13.11 -3.50 -20.44
CA LEU A 136 -11.70 -3.86 -20.25
C LEU A 136 -11.38 -5.07 -21.13
N GLU A 137 -10.33 -4.97 -21.93
CA GLU A 137 -9.79 -6.08 -22.72
C GLU A 137 -8.34 -6.33 -22.35
N LEU A 138 -8.01 -7.59 -22.06
CA LEU A 138 -6.64 -8.07 -21.97
C LEU A 138 -6.28 -8.68 -23.33
N LEU A 139 -5.16 -8.25 -23.89
CA LEU A 139 -4.68 -8.59 -25.21
C LEU A 139 -3.34 -9.34 -25.07
N ALA A 140 -3.18 -10.41 -25.84
CA ALA A 140 -1.89 -11.08 -26.02
C ALA A 140 -0.91 -10.20 -26.81
N GLU A 141 0.35 -10.62 -26.89
CA GLU A 141 1.42 -9.90 -27.60
C GLU A 141 1.11 -9.71 -29.10
N ASN A 142 0.33 -10.63 -29.70
CA ASN A 142 -0.15 -10.53 -31.08
C ASN A 142 -1.38 -9.60 -31.25
N GLY A 143 -1.82 -8.93 -30.19
CA GLY A 143 -2.97 -8.03 -30.19
C GLY A 143 -4.35 -8.72 -30.12
N GLN A 144 -4.42 -10.04 -30.01
CA GLN A 144 -5.69 -10.75 -29.87
C GLN A 144 -6.24 -10.64 -28.44
N PRO A 145 -7.55 -10.40 -28.26
CA PRO A 145 -8.18 -10.35 -26.96
C PRO A 145 -8.29 -11.75 -26.35
N ILE A 146 -7.70 -11.93 -25.17
CA ILE A 146 -7.67 -13.19 -24.41
C ILE A 146 -8.62 -13.18 -23.21
N ALA A 147 -9.00 -11.99 -22.71
CA ALA A 147 -10.01 -11.83 -21.67
C ALA A 147 -10.74 -10.49 -21.83
N ARG A 148 -12.01 -10.44 -21.45
CA ARG A 148 -12.84 -9.23 -21.53
C ARG A 148 -13.78 -9.12 -20.34
N ALA A 149 -14.03 -7.89 -19.89
CA ALA A 149 -15.04 -7.58 -18.89
C ALA A 149 -15.73 -6.25 -19.24
N ARG A 150 -16.99 -6.11 -18.84
CA ARG A 150 -17.78 -4.89 -19.04
C ARG A 150 -18.50 -4.52 -17.75
N GLY A 151 -18.62 -3.23 -17.49
CA GLY A 151 -19.32 -2.68 -16.34
C GLY A 151 -18.87 -1.26 -16.00
N ALA A 152 -19.28 -0.80 -14.83
CA ALA A 152 -19.00 0.54 -14.32
C ALA A 152 -18.08 0.50 -13.09
N GLY A 153 -17.13 1.44 -13.01
CA GLY A 153 -16.24 1.60 -11.85
C GLY A 153 -15.07 0.61 -11.83
N LYS A 154 -15.26 -0.55 -11.18
CA LYS A 154 -14.22 -1.59 -11.00
C LYS A 154 -14.44 -2.72 -12.01
N LEU A 155 -13.46 -2.93 -12.88
CA LEU A 155 -13.47 -3.97 -13.91
C LEU A 155 -12.34 -4.96 -13.63
N THR A 156 -12.65 -6.25 -13.71
CA THR A 156 -11.67 -7.31 -13.49
C THR A 156 -11.70 -8.30 -14.63
N VAL A 157 -10.52 -8.66 -15.15
CA VAL A 157 -10.34 -9.72 -16.13
C VAL A 157 -9.38 -10.77 -15.59
N GLU A 158 -9.62 -12.02 -15.97
CA GLU A 158 -8.85 -13.17 -15.53
C GLU A 158 -8.29 -13.92 -16.74
N TRP A 159 -7.06 -14.43 -16.62
CA TRP A 159 -6.41 -15.22 -17.65
C TRP A 159 -5.51 -16.27 -17.01
N MET A 160 -5.45 -17.48 -17.58
CA MET A 160 -4.59 -18.55 -17.10
C MET A 160 -3.30 -18.61 -17.95
N PRO A 161 -2.12 -18.35 -17.36
CA PRO A 161 -0.87 -18.45 -18.10
C PRO A 161 -0.57 -19.89 -18.53
N PRO A 162 -0.19 -20.12 -19.81
CA PRO A 162 0.08 -21.46 -20.31
C PRO A 162 1.51 -21.94 -20.04
N VAL A 163 2.48 -21.04 -19.82
CA VAL A 163 3.90 -21.36 -19.66
C VAL A 163 4.56 -20.46 -18.61
N ALA A 164 5.62 -20.97 -17.97
CA ALA A 164 6.44 -20.21 -17.02
C ALA A 164 7.47 -19.34 -17.76
N GLU A 165 7.15 -18.06 -17.94
CA GLU A 165 8.02 -17.09 -18.59
C GLU A 165 7.73 -15.65 -18.14
N ARG A 166 8.52 -14.69 -18.63
CA ARG A 166 8.21 -13.27 -18.47
C ARG A 166 7.23 -12.85 -19.56
N VAL A 167 6.11 -12.28 -19.16
CA VAL A 167 5.02 -11.92 -20.07
C VAL A 167 4.79 -10.42 -20.04
N VAL A 168 4.56 -9.81 -21.21
CA VAL A 168 4.10 -8.42 -21.31
C VAL A 168 2.81 -8.39 -22.13
N LEU A 169 1.69 -8.55 -21.44
CA LEU A 169 0.37 -8.40 -22.07
C LEU A 169 0.08 -6.91 -22.33
N ARG A 170 -0.93 -6.62 -23.15
CA ARG A 170 -1.48 -5.27 -23.28
C ARG A 170 -2.88 -5.25 -22.70
N ALA A 171 -3.23 -4.24 -21.93
CA ALA A 171 -4.62 -4.02 -21.56
C ALA A 171 -5.14 -2.74 -22.20
N ARG A 172 -6.39 -2.81 -22.66
CA ARG A 172 -7.07 -1.73 -23.35
C ARG A 172 -8.43 -1.51 -22.70
N LEU A 173 -8.68 -0.27 -22.32
CA LEU A 173 -9.94 0.18 -21.76
C LEU A 173 -10.70 0.98 -22.82
N LEU A 174 -11.93 0.57 -23.10
CA LEU A 174 -12.81 1.16 -24.10
C LEU A 174 -14.02 1.79 -23.42
N ASP A 175 -14.51 2.91 -23.94
CA ASP A 175 -15.78 3.50 -23.50
C ASP A 175 -16.99 2.74 -24.05
N ALA A 176 -18.20 3.20 -23.68
CA ALA A 176 -19.45 2.63 -24.18
C ALA A 176 -19.64 2.73 -25.71
N LYS A 177 -18.81 3.52 -26.41
CA LYS A 177 -18.79 3.71 -27.87
C LYS A 177 -17.59 3.02 -28.52
N ASP A 178 -16.93 2.09 -27.82
CA ASP A 178 -15.74 1.36 -28.27
C ASP A 178 -14.51 2.25 -28.56
N LYS A 179 -14.49 3.50 -28.05
CA LYS A 179 -13.31 4.37 -28.16
C LYS A 179 -12.31 4.04 -27.06
N VAL A 180 -11.03 3.97 -27.42
CA VAL A 180 -9.93 3.76 -26.45
C VAL A 180 -9.84 4.93 -25.48
N ILE A 181 -10.03 4.64 -24.20
CA ILE A 181 -9.83 5.58 -23.08
C ILE A 181 -8.38 5.50 -22.61
N ALA A 182 -7.89 4.28 -22.36
CA ALA A 182 -6.56 4.03 -21.84
C ALA A 182 -6.02 2.71 -22.38
N GLU A 183 -4.70 2.65 -22.57
CA GLU A 183 -4.02 1.46 -23.05
C GLU A 183 -2.57 1.46 -22.54
N GLY A 184 -2.05 0.27 -22.27
CA GLY A 184 -0.64 0.11 -21.92
C GLY A 184 -0.26 -1.34 -21.60
N PRO A 185 1.04 -1.59 -21.34
CA PRO A 185 1.55 -2.92 -21.03
C PRO A 185 1.19 -3.36 -19.60
N VAL A 186 1.04 -4.66 -19.41
CA VAL A 186 0.78 -5.33 -18.14
C VAL A 186 1.85 -6.42 -17.96
N PRO A 187 3.02 -6.07 -17.40
CA PRO A 187 4.14 -6.97 -17.25
C PRO A 187 4.04 -7.81 -15.97
N PHE A 188 4.30 -9.10 -16.07
CA PHE A 188 4.42 -9.98 -14.91
C PHE A 188 5.31 -11.17 -15.26
N THR A 189 5.76 -11.90 -14.23
CA THR A 189 6.55 -13.11 -14.40
C THR A 189 5.75 -14.32 -13.95
N VAL A 190 5.62 -15.30 -14.84
CA VAL A 190 5.10 -16.63 -14.51
C VAL A 190 6.27 -17.50 -14.08
N HIS A 191 6.22 -18.04 -12.86
CA HIS A 191 7.25 -18.92 -12.32
C HIS A 191 6.71 -20.34 -12.14
N GLU A 192 7.61 -21.31 -12.14
CA GLU A 192 7.24 -22.70 -11.83
C GLU A 192 6.73 -22.80 -10.39
N PRO A 193 5.60 -23.47 -10.15
CA PRO A 193 5.06 -23.63 -8.82
C PRO A 193 6.01 -24.47 -7.97
N VAL A 194 6.03 -24.18 -6.68
CA VAL A 194 6.72 -25.06 -5.73
C VAL A 194 5.95 -26.37 -5.66
N GLN A 195 6.65 -27.48 -5.90
CA GLN A 195 6.04 -28.81 -5.78
C GLN A 195 5.58 -29.04 -4.34
N LEU A 196 4.32 -29.46 -4.19
CA LEU A 196 3.77 -29.84 -2.90
C LEU A 196 4.36 -31.18 -2.47
N GLN A 197 4.80 -31.26 -1.22
CA GLN A 197 5.31 -32.47 -0.57
C GLN A 197 4.45 -32.74 0.66
N VAL A 198 3.47 -33.63 0.50
CA VAL A 198 2.33 -33.76 1.42
C VAL A 198 2.41 -35.06 2.19
N VAL A 199 2.30 -34.95 3.52
CA VAL A 199 2.15 -36.10 4.42
C VAL A 199 0.69 -36.20 4.83
N GLY A 200 0.02 -37.27 4.43
CA GLY A 200 -1.38 -37.54 4.74
C GLY A 200 -1.53 -38.65 5.78
N ARG A 201 -2.27 -38.43 6.87
CA ARG A 201 -2.57 -39.44 7.90
C ARG A 201 -4.06 -39.49 8.19
N PHE A 202 -4.72 -40.60 7.88
CA PHE A 202 -6.18 -40.68 7.92
C PHE A 202 -6.67 -41.87 8.72
N GLY A 203 -7.76 -41.65 9.44
CA GLY A 203 -8.34 -42.59 10.37
C GLY A 203 -9.27 -43.61 9.74
N ALA A 204 -9.80 -43.32 8.55
CA ALA A 204 -10.66 -44.23 7.79
C ALA A 204 -10.63 -43.85 6.30
N PRO A 205 -10.89 -44.79 5.38
CA PRO A 205 -11.06 -44.47 3.97
C PRO A 205 -12.36 -43.67 3.74
N SER A 206 -12.34 -42.73 2.79
CA SER A 206 -13.54 -42.02 2.32
C SER A 206 -13.41 -41.63 0.85
N PHE A 207 -14.54 -41.34 0.20
CA PHE A 207 -14.57 -40.83 -1.18
C PHE A 207 -13.87 -39.47 -1.30
N ASP A 208 -14.07 -38.61 -0.30
CA ASP A 208 -13.42 -37.31 -0.18
C ASP A 208 -11.88 -37.42 -0.16
N LEU A 209 -11.36 -38.38 0.60
CA LEU A 209 -9.91 -38.64 0.66
C LEU A 209 -9.37 -39.17 -0.66
N ARG A 210 -10.11 -40.05 -1.34
CA ARG A 210 -9.73 -40.55 -2.65
C ARG A 210 -9.65 -39.40 -3.67
N VAL A 211 -10.68 -38.56 -3.73
CA VAL A 211 -10.72 -37.40 -4.64
C VAL A 211 -9.61 -36.41 -4.32
N LEU A 212 -9.32 -36.18 -3.04
CA LEU A 212 -8.22 -35.31 -2.64
C LEU A 212 -6.86 -35.88 -3.04
N ASN A 213 -6.65 -37.19 -2.87
CA ASN A 213 -5.45 -37.89 -3.32
C ASN A 213 -5.28 -37.76 -4.84
N ASP A 214 -6.33 -38.04 -5.60
CA ASP A 214 -6.32 -37.97 -7.07
C ASP A 214 -6.04 -36.53 -7.55
N LEU A 215 -6.61 -35.52 -6.88
CA LEU A 215 -6.39 -34.11 -7.18
C LEU A 215 -4.93 -33.68 -6.93
N MET A 216 -4.35 -34.07 -5.79
CA MET A 216 -2.97 -33.73 -5.48
C MET A 216 -1.97 -34.51 -6.34
N ALA A 217 -2.21 -35.80 -6.59
CA ALA A 217 -1.38 -36.59 -7.49
C ALA A 217 -1.43 -36.03 -8.93
N GLY A 218 -2.61 -35.56 -9.36
CA GLY A 218 -2.81 -34.92 -10.66
C GLY A 218 -2.12 -33.56 -10.81
N SER A 219 -1.86 -32.85 -9.72
CA SER A 219 -1.08 -31.59 -9.72
C SER A 219 0.44 -31.81 -9.68
N GLY A 220 0.90 -33.05 -9.62
CA GLY A 220 2.33 -33.39 -9.52
C GLY A 220 2.88 -33.32 -8.10
N ALA A 221 2.04 -33.28 -7.06
CA ALA A 221 2.49 -33.33 -5.67
C ALA A 221 3.15 -34.69 -5.33
N LEU A 222 4.15 -34.66 -4.46
CA LEU A 222 4.70 -35.86 -3.82
C LEU A 222 3.86 -36.18 -2.59
N LEU A 223 3.34 -37.41 -2.51
CA LEU A 223 2.41 -37.83 -1.48
C LEU A 223 3.00 -38.99 -0.66
N ASP A 224 3.12 -38.79 0.66
CA ASP A 224 3.22 -39.88 1.64
C ASP A 224 1.85 -40.02 2.32
N TRP A 225 1.04 -40.93 1.80
CA TRP A 225 -0.37 -41.06 2.16
C TRP A 225 -0.63 -42.33 2.95
N GLN A 226 -1.13 -42.23 4.18
CA GLN A 226 -1.45 -43.40 5.00
C GLN A 226 -2.90 -43.34 5.48
N VAL A 227 -3.64 -44.43 5.25
CA VAL A 227 -5.04 -44.59 5.67
C VAL A 227 -5.18 -45.84 6.52
N THR A 228 -5.72 -45.70 7.73
CA THR A 228 -6.08 -46.84 8.58
C THR A 228 -7.33 -47.53 8.02
N LEU A 229 -7.22 -48.82 7.69
CA LEU A 229 -8.34 -49.67 7.22
C LEU A 229 -8.95 -50.50 8.35
N GLY A 230 -8.18 -50.77 9.41
CA GLY A 230 -8.58 -51.55 10.59
C GLY A 230 -7.59 -51.35 11.73
N ARG A 231 -7.73 -52.09 12.84
CA ARG A 231 -6.91 -51.91 14.05
C ARG A 231 -5.41 -51.96 13.77
N ASP A 232 -4.99 -52.91 12.93
CA ASP A 232 -3.58 -53.18 12.63
C ASP A 232 -3.29 -53.15 11.11
N VAL A 233 -4.26 -52.70 10.31
CA VAL A 233 -4.15 -52.67 8.84
C VAL A 233 -4.13 -51.24 8.36
N THR A 234 -3.05 -50.85 7.70
CA THR A 234 -2.90 -49.55 7.06
C THR A 234 -2.58 -49.72 5.59
N ARG A 235 -3.21 -48.90 4.74
CA ARG A 235 -2.80 -48.72 3.36
C ARG A 235 -1.88 -47.51 3.28
N THR A 236 -0.72 -47.71 2.68
CA THR A 236 0.27 -46.65 2.45
C THR A 236 0.48 -46.45 0.95
N GLU A 237 0.49 -45.21 0.52
CA GLU A 237 0.98 -44.77 -0.79
C GLU A 237 2.30 -44.02 -0.55
N ALA A 238 3.39 -44.60 -1.03
CA ALA A 238 4.71 -44.00 -0.91
C ALA A 238 4.89 -42.92 -2.00
N PRO A 239 5.69 -41.89 -1.74
CA PRO A 239 5.93 -40.84 -2.72
C PRO A 239 6.65 -41.44 -3.93
N ARG A 240 6.32 -40.93 -5.12
CA ARG A 240 6.90 -41.38 -6.40
C ARG A 240 8.38 -41.07 -6.52
N GLU A 241 8.84 -40.08 -5.77
CA GLU A 241 10.22 -39.60 -5.69
C GLU A 241 10.57 -39.33 -4.21
N GLU A 242 11.84 -39.10 -3.91
CA GLU A 242 12.28 -38.81 -2.54
C GLU A 242 11.70 -37.50 -2.02
N MET A 243 11.04 -37.57 -0.86
CA MET A 243 10.44 -36.42 -0.19
C MET A 243 11.42 -35.85 0.83
N THR A 244 12.20 -34.84 0.43
CA THR A 244 13.30 -34.26 1.23
C THR A 244 12.84 -33.21 2.23
N ALA A 245 11.74 -32.48 1.94
CA ALA A 245 11.26 -31.38 2.77
C ALA A 245 9.72 -31.29 2.71
N PRO A 246 8.99 -32.12 3.47
CA PRO A 246 7.54 -32.05 3.57
C PRO A 246 7.08 -30.64 3.95
N ASN A 247 6.15 -30.09 3.18
CA ASN A 247 5.66 -28.71 3.33
C ASN A 247 4.16 -28.62 3.61
N LEU A 248 3.48 -29.75 3.78
CA LEU A 248 2.09 -29.82 4.22
C LEU A 248 1.81 -31.14 4.94
N MET A 249 1.11 -31.07 6.07
CA MET A 249 0.50 -32.23 6.72
C MET A 249 -1.01 -32.15 6.60
N VAL A 250 -1.65 -33.23 6.16
CA VAL A 250 -3.10 -33.37 6.10
C VAL A 250 -3.54 -34.51 7.01
N ILE A 251 -4.52 -34.24 7.87
CA ILE A 251 -5.06 -35.21 8.80
C ILE A 251 -6.59 -35.12 8.79
N ASP A 252 -7.30 -36.22 8.99
CA ASP A 252 -8.72 -36.15 9.32
C ASP A 252 -8.95 -35.98 10.82
N ALA A 253 -10.09 -35.40 11.18
CA ALA A 253 -10.38 -35.12 12.59
C ALA A 253 -10.39 -36.40 13.44
N ALA A 254 -10.96 -37.49 12.93
CA ALA A 254 -11.01 -38.77 13.63
C ALA A 254 -9.63 -39.41 13.89
N ARG A 255 -8.61 -39.15 13.05
CA ARG A 255 -7.23 -39.57 13.33
C ARG A 255 -6.66 -38.76 14.47
N PHE A 256 -6.78 -37.42 14.42
CA PHE A 256 -6.29 -36.54 15.47
C PHE A 256 -6.91 -36.87 16.84
N GLU A 257 -8.21 -37.13 16.89
CA GLU A 257 -8.94 -37.49 18.11
C GLU A 257 -8.45 -38.80 18.73
N ARG A 258 -8.04 -39.78 17.92
CA ARG A 258 -7.51 -41.07 18.39
C ARG A 258 -6.02 -41.07 18.70
N MET A 259 -5.29 -40.02 18.34
CA MET A 259 -3.86 -39.93 18.65
C MET A 259 -3.63 -39.81 20.16
N GLY A 260 -2.67 -40.59 20.66
CA GLY A 260 -2.17 -40.46 22.03
C GLY A 260 -1.55 -39.08 22.29
N ALA A 261 -1.40 -38.69 23.55
CA ALA A 261 -0.90 -37.36 23.92
C ALA A 261 0.50 -37.06 23.34
N GLY A 262 1.42 -38.04 23.36
CA GLY A 262 2.77 -37.87 22.79
C GLY A 262 2.79 -37.73 21.27
N GLU A 263 1.91 -38.45 20.57
CA GLU A 263 1.78 -38.35 19.12
C GLU A 263 1.22 -36.98 18.71
N ARG A 264 0.17 -36.50 19.40
CA ARG A 264 -0.37 -35.15 19.20
C ARG A 264 0.67 -34.07 19.49
N ALA A 265 1.42 -34.19 20.59
CA ALA A 265 2.48 -33.24 20.92
C ALA A 265 3.56 -33.19 19.83
N SER A 266 3.94 -34.35 19.28
CA SER A 266 4.93 -34.43 18.19
C SER A 266 4.41 -33.82 16.89
N LEU A 267 3.13 -34.04 16.55
CA LEU A 267 2.48 -33.39 15.43
C LEU A 267 2.52 -31.86 15.59
N LEU A 268 2.06 -31.34 16.74
CA LEU A 268 1.99 -29.91 17.00
C LEU A 268 3.36 -29.24 17.13
N LYS A 269 4.40 -30.00 17.53
CA LYS A 269 5.79 -29.54 17.49
C LYS A 269 6.23 -29.28 16.05
N ARG A 270 5.97 -30.21 15.11
CA ARG A 270 6.30 -30.00 13.69
C ARG A 270 5.57 -28.79 13.10
N VAL A 271 4.33 -28.56 13.52
CA VAL A 271 3.60 -27.34 13.15
C VAL A 271 4.30 -26.10 13.72
N ALA A 272 4.67 -26.13 15.00
CA ALA A 272 5.37 -25.02 15.62
C ALA A 272 6.72 -24.69 14.94
N ASP A 273 7.40 -25.70 14.41
CA ASP A 273 8.65 -25.55 13.64
C ASP A 273 8.42 -24.98 12.23
N GLY A 274 7.19 -25.05 11.72
CA GLY A 274 6.77 -24.36 10.51
C GLY A 274 5.96 -25.15 9.49
N MET A 275 5.69 -26.43 9.72
CA MET A 275 4.93 -27.25 8.77
C MET A 275 3.42 -26.96 8.91
N PRO A 276 2.74 -26.43 7.88
CA PRO A 276 1.30 -26.22 7.95
C PRO A 276 0.53 -27.53 8.16
N LEU A 277 -0.54 -27.47 8.97
CA LEU A 277 -1.44 -28.59 9.24
C LEU A 277 -2.85 -28.28 8.74
N LEU A 278 -3.36 -29.08 7.81
CA LEU A 278 -4.77 -29.06 7.41
C LEU A 278 -5.52 -30.22 8.07
N VAL A 279 -6.57 -29.88 8.81
CA VAL A 279 -7.50 -30.83 9.44
C VAL A 279 -8.79 -30.89 8.64
N LEU A 280 -9.16 -32.09 8.19
CA LEU A 280 -10.43 -32.37 7.53
C LEU A 280 -11.50 -32.64 8.60
N GLY A 281 -12.40 -31.66 8.82
CA GLY A 281 -13.40 -31.69 9.88
C GLY A 281 -14.61 -32.59 9.63
N GLY A 282 -14.74 -33.15 8.43
CA GLY A 282 -15.93 -33.92 8.01
C GLY A 282 -16.24 -35.16 8.85
N ASN A 283 -15.28 -35.67 9.64
CA ASN A 283 -15.47 -36.82 10.53
C ASN A 283 -15.14 -36.53 12.01
N ALA A 284 -15.22 -35.26 12.42
CA ALA A 284 -15.00 -34.83 13.81
C ALA A 284 -16.12 -35.32 14.74
N ASN A 285 -15.76 -35.85 15.91
CA ASN A 285 -16.71 -36.41 16.86
C ASN A 285 -16.44 -36.05 18.33
N ASP A 286 -15.28 -35.50 18.69
CA ASP A 286 -14.95 -35.10 20.07
C ASP A 286 -14.60 -33.61 20.16
N PRO A 287 -15.59 -32.70 20.35
CA PRO A 287 -15.33 -31.27 20.46
C PRO A 287 -14.47 -30.91 21.68
N GLY A 288 -14.43 -31.78 22.69
CA GLY A 288 -13.62 -31.60 23.89
C GLY A 288 -12.12 -31.69 23.61
N VAL A 289 -11.69 -32.62 22.75
CA VAL A 289 -10.28 -32.73 22.33
C VAL A 289 -9.81 -31.47 21.61
N TRP A 290 -10.62 -30.93 20.71
CA TRP A 290 -10.32 -29.72 19.94
C TRP A 290 -10.26 -28.47 20.82
N SER A 291 -11.22 -28.30 21.71
CA SER A 291 -11.24 -27.18 22.66
C SER A 291 -10.04 -27.22 23.61
N ARG A 292 -9.73 -28.38 24.21
CA ARG A 292 -8.61 -28.51 25.15
C ARG A 292 -7.24 -28.38 24.50
N THR A 293 -7.06 -28.95 23.30
CA THR A 293 -5.73 -29.03 22.66
C THR A 293 -5.42 -27.78 21.83
N LEU A 294 -6.41 -27.30 21.07
CA LEU A 294 -6.22 -26.25 20.07
C LEU A 294 -7.08 -25.01 20.32
N GLN A 295 -7.79 -24.94 21.45
CA GLN A 295 -8.69 -23.83 21.79
C GLN A 295 -9.69 -23.55 20.66
N LEU A 296 -10.13 -24.61 19.96
CA LEU A 296 -11.10 -24.55 18.88
C LEU A 296 -12.47 -24.96 19.44
N PRO A 297 -13.38 -24.00 19.72
CA PRO A 297 -14.70 -24.32 20.25
C PRO A 297 -15.61 -24.81 19.12
N LEU A 298 -15.78 -26.13 19.02
CA LEU A 298 -16.67 -26.75 18.04
C LEU A 298 -18.08 -26.95 18.62
N ARG A 299 -19.11 -26.73 17.79
CA ARG A 299 -20.50 -27.09 18.07
C ARG A 299 -21.06 -27.98 16.97
N VAL A 300 -21.96 -28.87 17.39
CA VAL A 300 -22.74 -29.73 16.50
C VAL A 300 -23.62 -28.86 15.61
N GLN A 301 -23.62 -29.15 14.31
CA GLN A 301 -24.44 -28.46 13.34
C GLN A 301 -25.75 -29.20 13.07
N PRO A 302 -26.84 -28.47 12.79
CA PRO A 302 -28.07 -29.08 12.33
C PRO A 302 -27.84 -29.79 10.99
N LEU A 303 -28.55 -30.90 10.78
CA LEU A 303 -28.53 -31.63 9.52
C LEU A 303 -28.99 -30.73 8.37
N GLY A 304 -28.32 -30.82 7.22
CA GLY A 304 -28.71 -30.10 6.00
C GLY A 304 -28.10 -28.70 5.83
N GLY A 305 -27.19 -28.27 6.70
CA GLY A 305 -26.41 -27.05 6.46
C GLY A 305 -25.53 -27.18 5.22
N MET A 306 -25.57 -26.19 4.33
CA MET A 306 -24.77 -26.14 3.10
C MET A 306 -23.88 -24.88 3.07
N LEU A 307 -22.76 -24.97 2.37
CA LEU A 307 -22.04 -23.84 1.80
C LEU A 307 -22.57 -23.61 0.39
N ASP A 308 -23.16 -22.45 0.08
CA ASP A 308 -23.85 -22.24 -1.20
C ASP A 308 -22.90 -21.86 -2.37
N ALA A 309 -21.74 -21.27 -2.08
CA ALA A 309 -20.79 -20.80 -3.10
C ALA A 309 -19.34 -20.90 -2.58
N PRO A 310 -18.34 -21.12 -3.46
CA PRO A 310 -18.44 -21.25 -4.93
C PRO A 310 -18.92 -22.63 -5.42
N LEU A 311 -19.08 -23.59 -4.51
CA LEU A 311 -19.60 -24.94 -4.77
C LEU A 311 -20.55 -25.32 -3.63
N GLU A 312 -21.69 -25.92 -3.98
CA GLU A 312 -22.67 -26.37 -2.98
C GLU A 312 -22.13 -27.58 -2.20
N MET A 313 -21.74 -27.40 -0.94
CA MET A 313 -21.14 -28.48 -0.13
C MET A 313 -21.80 -28.61 1.25
N PRO A 314 -22.07 -29.84 1.73
CA PRO A 314 -22.50 -30.07 3.09
C PRO A 314 -21.48 -29.56 4.11
N LEU A 315 -21.98 -28.87 5.13
CA LEU A 315 -21.18 -28.47 6.28
C LEU A 315 -20.74 -29.71 7.07
N ALA A 316 -19.53 -29.67 7.63
CA ALA A 316 -19.05 -30.69 8.55
C ALA A 316 -19.98 -30.77 9.79
N PRO A 317 -20.08 -31.94 10.44
CA PRO A 317 -20.99 -32.15 11.58
C PRO A 317 -20.67 -31.26 12.78
N MET A 318 -19.42 -30.78 12.88
CA MET A 318 -18.96 -29.89 13.93
C MET A 318 -18.21 -28.70 13.35
N LEU A 319 -18.65 -27.49 13.71
CA LEU A 319 -18.04 -26.24 13.25
C LEU A 319 -17.81 -25.25 14.40
N PRO A 320 -16.88 -24.32 14.21
CA PRO A 320 -16.74 -23.18 15.12
C PRO A 320 -18.02 -22.33 15.18
N THR A 321 -18.30 -21.79 16.36
CA THR A 321 -19.54 -21.04 16.63
C THR A 321 -19.67 -19.71 15.91
N ALA A 322 -18.55 -19.16 15.48
CA ALA A 322 -18.45 -17.85 14.85
C ALA A 322 -17.32 -17.86 13.82
N ARG A 323 -17.31 -16.83 12.97
CA ARG A 323 -16.18 -16.57 12.07
C ARG A 323 -14.88 -16.46 12.85
N ASP A 324 -14.89 -15.67 13.92
CA ASP A 324 -13.77 -15.59 14.86
C ASP A 324 -14.10 -16.41 16.11
N ALA A 325 -13.36 -17.51 16.30
CA ALA A 325 -13.62 -18.50 17.34
C ALA A 325 -12.39 -18.63 18.26
N GLY A 326 -12.25 -17.65 19.17
CA GLY A 326 -11.06 -17.52 20.01
C GLY A 326 -9.85 -17.14 19.14
N PRO A 327 -8.75 -17.90 19.16
CA PRO A 327 -7.55 -17.61 18.34
C PRO A 327 -7.69 -18.03 16.87
N TRP A 328 -8.88 -18.48 16.45
CA TRP A 328 -9.15 -18.95 15.09
C TRP A 328 -9.92 -17.91 14.29
N THR A 329 -9.51 -17.68 13.05
CA THR A 329 -10.16 -16.77 12.11
C THR A 329 -10.69 -17.55 10.91
N GLY A 330 -11.99 -17.42 10.68
CA GLY A 330 -12.75 -18.10 9.65
C GLY A 330 -12.89 -17.29 8.35
N SER A 331 -12.94 -18.00 7.23
CA SER A 331 -13.29 -17.48 5.91
C SER A 331 -14.70 -17.90 5.49
N ASP A 332 -15.21 -17.27 4.44
CA ASP A 332 -16.56 -17.53 3.93
C ASP A 332 -16.72 -18.99 3.43
N ASP A 333 -15.66 -19.57 2.84
CA ASP A 333 -15.60 -20.98 2.41
C ASP A 333 -15.44 -22.00 3.55
N LYS A 334 -15.75 -21.62 4.80
CA LYS A 334 -15.70 -22.52 5.96
C LYS A 334 -14.32 -23.14 6.20
N VAL A 335 -13.27 -22.34 6.01
CA VAL A 335 -11.91 -22.66 6.46
C VAL A 335 -11.60 -21.76 7.63
N TRP A 336 -11.24 -22.33 8.77
CA TRP A 336 -10.73 -21.58 9.91
C TRP A 336 -9.24 -21.80 10.03
N THR A 337 -8.51 -20.74 10.29
CA THR A 337 -7.05 -20.79 10.43
C THR A 337 -6.62 -20.22 11.77
N ARG A 338 -5.52 -20.72 12.28
CA ARG A 338 -4.87 -20.23 13.48
C ARG A 338 -3.36 -20.29 13.26
N ASP A 339 -2.68 -19.18 13.51
CA ASP A 339 -1.22 -19.17 13.57
C ASP A 339 -0.74 -19.94 14.81
N TRP A 340 0.29 -20.75 14.61
CA TRP A 340 0.83 -21.65 15.62
C TRP A 340 2.36 -21.59 15.62
N GLN A 341 2.89 -20.66 16.41
CA GLN A 341 4.31 -20.30 16.40
C GLN A 341 4.76 -19.94 14.98
N LYS A 342 5.67 -20.71 14.37
CA LYS A 342 6.13 -20.43 13.02
C LYS A 342 5.23 -21.04 11.94
N GLY A 343 4.33 -21.97 12.29
CA GLY A 343 3.42 -22.63 11.35
C GLY A 343 1.98 -22.15 11.50
N ARG A 344 1.07 -22.88 10.85
CA ARG A 344 -0.36 -22.58 10.84
C ARG A 344 -1.17 -23.88 10.89
N ILE A 345 -2.30 -23.84 11.59
CA ILE A 345 -3.28 -24.92 11.59
C ILE A 345 -4.55 -24.41 10.90
N ALA A 346 -5.10 -25.22 10.00
CA ALA A 346 -6.35 -24.97 9.33
C ALA A 346 -7.37 -26.07 9.62
N TRP A 347 -8.63 -25.69 9.78
CA TRP A 347 -9.79 -26.55 9.93
C TRP A 347 -10.70 -26.38 8.72
N LEU A 348 -10.96 -27.46 7.99
CA LEU A 348 -11.91 -27.48 6.89
C LEU A 348 -13.28 -27.95 7.39
N GLY A 349 -14.27 -27.06 7.31
CA GLY A 349 -15.62 -27.27 7.81
C GLY A 349 -16.66 -27.66 6.76
N VAL A 350 -16.24 -28.23 5.65
CA VAL A 350 -17.14 -28.84 4.66
C VAL A 350 -16.73 -30.28 4.43
N SER A 351 -17.62 -31.03 3.79
CA SER A 351 -17.42 -32.43 3.42
C SER A 351 -18.12 -32.71 2.10
N GLU A 352 -17.98 -33.94 1.60
CA GLU A 352 -18.63 -34.43 0.39
C GLU A 352 -18.27 -33.69 -0.91
N TRP A 353 -17.10 -33.06 -0.95
CA TRP A 353 -16.58 -32.43 -2.16
C TRP A 353 -16.34 -33.43 -3.29
N HIS A 354 -16.26 -34.73 -2.99
CA HIS A 354 -16.16 -35.78 -4.02
C HIS A 354 -17.31 -35.73 -5.04
N ARG A 355 -18.49 -35.21 -4.66
CA ARG A 355 -19.63 -35.04 -5.58
C ARG A 355 -19.30 -34.12 -6.75
N HIS A 356 -18.42 -33.15 -6.54
CA HIS A 356 -18.00 -32.17 -7.54
C HIS A 356 -16.83 -32.62 -8.40
N ALA A 357 -16.19 -33.75 -8.06
CA ALA A 357 -15.02 -34.24 -8.78
C ALA A 357 -15.30 -34.57 -10.25
N ILE A 358 -16.54 -34.99 -10.55
CA ILE A 358 -16.99 -35.31 -11.91
C ILE A 358 -17.79 -34.15 -12.50
N ALA A 359 -18.71 -33.57 -11.73
CA ALA A 359 -19.62 -32.53 -12.22
C ALA A 359 -18.89 -31.22 -12.54
N GLU A 360 -17.96 -30.79 -11.68
CA GLU A 360 -17.34 -29.47 -11.74
C GLU A 360 -15.83 -29.51 -11.40
N PRO A 361 -15.02 -30.37 -12.06
CA PRO A 361 -13.63 -30.66 -11.67
C PRO A 361 -12.74 -29.42 -11.61
N ARG A 362 -12.92 -28.47 -12.55
CA ARG A 362 -12.15 -27.22 -12.58
C ARG A 362 -12.48 -26.30 -11.40
N LYS A 363 -13.76 -26.16 -11.07
CA LYS A 363 -14.17 -25.36 -9.90
C LYS A 363 -13.70 -26.00 -8.60
N LEU A 364 -13.76 -27.33 -8.51
CA LEU A 364 -13.25 -28.06 -7.36
C LEU A 364 -11.73 -27.86 -7.19
N ALA A 365 -10.97 -27.90 -8.27
CA ALA A 365 -9.53 -27.63 -8.24
C ALA A 365 -9.22 -26.20 -7.77
N LEU A 366 -9.92 -25.19 -8.30
CA LEU A 366 -9.78 -23.80 -7.87
C LEU A 366 -10.19 -23.59 -6.41
N TRP A 367 -11.25 -24.26 -5.96
CA TRP A 367 -11.68 -24.21 -4.56
C TRP A 367 -10.62 -24.81 -3.63
N TRP A 368 -10.08 -25.98 -3.95
CA TRP A 368 -8.98 -26.60 -3.19
C TRP A 368 -7.72 -25.75 -3.16
N GLN A 369 -7.40 -25.11 -4.28
CA GLN A 369 -6.33 -24.14 -4.34
C GLN A 369 -6.55 -23.01 -3.33
N GLY A 370 -7.76 -22.43 -3.26
CA GLY A 370 -8.10 -21.42 -2.26
C GLY A 370 -8.05 -21.93 -0.81
N VAL A 371 -8.38 -23.20 -0.56
CA VAL A 371 -8.19 -23.83 0.75
C VAL A 371 -6.70 -23.89 1.12
N LEU A 372 -5.85 -24.38 0.22
CA LEU A 372 -4.40 -24.50 0.44
C LEU A 372 -3.70 -23.14 0.60
N ASP A 373 -4.17 -22.11 -0.11
CA ASP A 373 -3.67 -20.74 0.05
C ASP A 373 -3.91 -20.22 1.47
N ARG A 374 -5.09 -20.50 2.05
CA ARG A 374 -5.40 -20.10 3.43
C ARG A 374 -4.59 -20.87 4.46
N VAL A 375 -4.34 -22.15 4.20
CA VAL A 375 -3.44 -22.98 5.03
C VAL A 375 -2.04 -22.35 5.09
N GLY A 376 -1.68 -21.51 4.12
CA GLY A 376 -0.39 -20.81 4.09
C GLY A 376 0.73 -21.75 3.72
N VAL A 377 0.50 -22.62 2.72
CA VAL A 377 1.56 -23.47 2.15
C VAL A 377 2.50 -22.57 1.36
N GLU A 378 3.37 -21.88 2.07
CA GLU A 378 4.37 -20.99 1.53
C GLU A 378 5.74 -21.66 1.64
N ARG A 379 6.54 -21.55 0.57
CA ARG A 379 7.96 -21.84 0.69
C ARG A 379 8.57 -20.71 1.49
N ARG A 380 9.09 -20.99 2.69
CA ARG A 380 9.98 -20.05 3.37
C ARG A 380 11.19 -19.82 2.47
N GLN A 381 11.24 -18.65 1.87
CA GLN A 381 12.41 -18.20 1.15
C GLN A 381 13.23 -17.33 2.12
N GLU A 382 14.52 -17.65 2.24
CA GLU A 382 15.44 -16.82 3.04
C GLU A 382 15.62 -15.43 2.44
N THR A 383 15.25 -15.27 1.18
CA THR A 383 15.31 -14.02 0.42
C THR A 383 14.04 -13.80 -0.37
N GLU A 384 13.59 -12.56 -0.46
CA GLU A 384 12.36 -12.19 -1.18
C GLU A 384 12.57 -10.87 -1.91
N TRP A 385 12.27 -10.83 -3.22
CA TRP A 385 12.26 -9.58 -3.99
C TRP A 385 10.98 -8.80 -3.72
N LEU A 386 11.09 -7.51 -3.41
CA LEU A 386 9.94 -6.67 -3.14
C LEU A 386 9.52 -5.92 -4.40
N ALA A 387 8.21 -5.89 -4.66
CA ALA A 387 7.66 -5.13 -5.77
C ALA A 387 7.97 -3.62 -5.63
N PRO A 388 8.26 -2.92 -6.74
CA PRO A 388 8.42 -1.47 -6.73
C PRO A 388 7.15 -0.78 -6.21
N ALA A 389 7.34 0.26 -5.39
CA ALA A 389 6.21 1.01 -4.82
C ALA A 389 5.51 1.93 -5.83
N GLU A 390 6.21 2.32 -6.91
CA GLU A 390 5.69 3.15 -7.98
C GLU A 390 6.05 2.56 -9.34
N MET A 391 5.30 2.95 -10.39
CA MET A 391 5.57 2.54 -11.76
C MET A 391 6.95 3.03 -12.24
N PRO A 392 7.91 2.11 -12.51
CA PRO A 392 9.24 2.49 -12.94
C PRO A 392 9.22 3.16 -14.31
N LEU A 393 9.90 4.30 -14.46
CA LEU A 393 10.01 5.05 -15.71
C LEU A 393 11.46 5.35 -16.10
N PRO A 394 11.73 5.60 -17.40
CA PRO A 394 13.05 5.95 -17.88
C PRO A 394 13.43 7.35 -17.39
N GLY A 395 14.70 7.55 -17.07
CA GLY A 395 15.26 8.81 -16.55
C GLY A 395 14.87 9.12 -15.11
N GLN A 396 14.03 8.31 -14.47
CA GLN A 396 13.57 8.52 -13.09
C GLN A 396 14.25 7.56 -12.13
N ARG A 397 14.29 7.94 -10.84
CA ARG A 397 14.83 7.10 -9.78
C ARG A 397 13.94 5.89 -9.58
N LEU A 398 14.50 4.70 -9.78
CA LEU A 398 13.91 3.41 -9.44
C LEU A 398 14.60 2.88 -8.19
N GLU A 399 13.81 2.52 -7.19
CA GLU A 399 14.26 1.78 -6.02
C GLU A 399 13.94 0.29 -6.18
N VAL A 400 14.96 -0.55 -6.06
CA VAL A 400 14.83 -2.02 -6.04
C VAL A 400 15.16 -2.48 -4.64
N CYS A 401 14.30 -3.32 -4.06
CA CYS A 401 14.45 -3.82 -2.70
C CYS A 401 14.31 -5.33 -2.64
N ALA A 402 15.03 -5.95 -1.72
CA ALA A 402 14.83 -7.36 -1.35
C ALA A 402 15.05 -7.56 0.15
N ARG A 403 14.45 -8.62 0.69
CA ARG A 403 14.64 -9.07 2.08
C ARG A 403 15.73 -10.13 2.18
N GLY A 404 16.44 -10.14 3.30
CA GLY A 404 17.44 -11.17 3.59
C GLY A 404 18.70 -11.13 2.72
N VAL A 405 18.93 -10.02 2.00
CA VAL A 405 20.08 -9.79 1.12
C VAL A 405 21.07 -8.81 1.72
N ASP A 406 22.34 -9.01 1.37
CA ASP A 406 23.49 -8.20 1.71
C ASP A 406 24.53 -8.20 0.58
N GLY A 407 25.55 -7.36 0.69
CA GLY A 407 26.61 -7.27 -0.32
C GLY A 407 26.22 -6.47 -1.56
N GLU A 408 26.51 -7.00 -2.75
CA GLU A 408 26.34 -6.31 -4.04
C GLU A 408 25.28 -6.98 -4.91
N VAL A 409 24.52 -6.14 -5.62
CA VAL A 409 23.56 -6.53 -6.65
C VAL A 409 23.99 -5.98 -8.00
N ALA A 410 23.97 -6.84 -9.01
CA ALA A 410 24.39 -6.51 -10.36
C ALA A 410 23.20 -6.18 -11.26
N PHE A 411 23.39 -5.17 -12.12
CA PHE A 411 22.43 -4.76 -13.15
C PHE A 411 23.12 -4.86 -14.53
N PRO A 412 23.07 -6.03 -15.20
CA PRO A 412 23.85 -6.29 -16.40
C PRO A 412 23.61 -5.29 -17.55
N GLN A 413 22.35 -4.89 -17.79
CA GLN A 413 22.00 -3.93 -18.85
C GLN A 413 22.62 -2.55 -18.63
N LEU A 414 22.85 -2.19 -17.37
CA LEU A 414 23.41 -0.90 -16.97
C LEU A 414 24.92 -0.99 -16.71
N LYS A 415 25.51 -2.18 -16.79
CA LYS A 415 26.94 -2.45 -16.51
C LYS A 415 27.38 -1.88 -15.16
N GLN A 416 26.52 -1.98 -14.16
CA GLN A 416 26.77 -1.46 -12.81
C GLN A 416 26.52 -2.55 -11.76
N ALA A 417 27.28 -2.48 -10.67
CA ALA A 417 27.02 -3.22 -9.44
C ALA A 417 26.84 -2.20 -8.33
N LEU A 418 25.80 -2.37 -7.51
CA LEU A 418 25.48 -1.47 -6.42
C LEU A 418 25.47 -2.25 -5.11
N ARG A 419 25.92 -1.62 -4.04
CA ARG A 419 25.89 -2.22 -2.72
C ARG A 419 24.52 -2.02 -2.08
N TRP A 420 23.96 -3.10 -1.55
CA TRP A 420 22.72 -3.09 -0.78
C TRP A 420 22.82 -2.12 0.41
N GLN A 421 21.76 -1.31 0.61
CA GLN A 421 21.65 -0.40 1.74
C GLN A 421 20.43 -0.76 2.58
N ALA A 422 20.64 -1.06 3.86
CA ALA A 422 19.56 -1.34 4.79
C ALA A 422 18.65 -0.12 4.96
N ARG A 423 17.34 -0.33 5.01
CA ARG A 423 16.33 0.72 5.12
C ARG A 423 15.74 0.77 6.52
N ALA A 424 15.90 1.90 7.21
CA ALA A 424 15.35 2.07 8.56
C ALA A 424 13.80 2.05 8.58
N ASP A 425 13.17 2.43 7.46
CA ASP A 425 11.72 2.42 7.27
C ASP A 425 11.15 1.04 6.92
N ARG A 426 11.99 0.04 6.64
CA ARG A 426 11.57 -1.30 6.23
C ARG A 426 12.40 -2.38 6.92
N ILE A 427 11.78 -3.08 7.86
CA ILE A 427 12.40 -4.17 8.61
C ILE A 427 12.92 -5.24 7.63
N ASP A 428 14.18 -5.63 7.80
CA ASP A 428 14.92 -6.66 7.05
C ASP A 428 14.98 -6.47 5.53
N ALA A 429 14.65 -5.27 5.03
CA ALA A 429 14.77 -4.93 3.62
C ALA A 429 16.05 -4.12 3.36
N SER A 430 16.78 -4.55 2.34
CA SER A 430 17.88 -3.79 1.76
C SER A 430 17.48 -3.31 0.38
N CYS A 431 17.84 -2.08 0.03
CA CYS A 431 17.47 -1.45 -1.23
C CYS A 431 18.66 -0.78 -1.93
N VAL A 432 18.53 -0.61 -3.23
CA VAL A 432 19.43 0.19 -4.08
C VAL A 432 18.62 1.10 -4.99
N ALA A 433 19.16 2.27 -5.30
CA ALA A 433 18.56 3.24 -6.21
C ALA A 433 19.34 3.32 -7.52
N LEU A 434 18.63 3.36 -8.64
CA LEU A 434 19.21 3.47 -9.98
C LEU A 434 18.31 4.28 -10.92
N TRP A 435 18.85 4.68 -12.08
CA TRP A 435 18.15 5.49 -13.09
C TRP A 435 18.15 4.79 -14.45
N PRO A 436 17.19 3.90 -14.72
CA PRO A 436 17.11 3.23 -16.01
C PRO A 436 16.88 4.25 -17.13
N GLN A 437 17.54 4.10 -18.27
CA GLN A 437 17.45 5.05 -19.39
C GLN A 437 16.46 4.61 -20.48
N LYS A 438 16.07 3.34 -20.49
CA LYS A 438 15.20 2.74 -21.50
C LYS A 438 14.07 1.96 -20.83
N SER A 439 12.92 1.88 -21.51
CA SER A 439 11.83 0.99 -21.15
C SER A 439 12.18 -0.47 -21.47
N GLY A 440 11.44 -1.40 -20.86
CA GLY A 440 11.61 -2.85 -20.98
C GLY A 440 12.03 -3.52 -19.68
N TRP A 441 12.34 -4.82 -19.75
CA TRP A 441 12.80 -5.60 -18.61
C TRP A 441 14.23 -5.23 -18.21
N LEU A 442 14.39 -4.68 -17.02
CA LEU A 442 15.68 -4.51 -16.36
C LEU A 442 15.99 -5.79 -15.58
N GLN A 443 17.07 -6.47 -15.94
CA GLN A 443 17.52 -7.67 -15.23
C GLN A 443 18.36 -7.28 -14.02
N ILE A 444 18.20 -8.09 -12.99
CA ILE A 444 18.83 -7.90 -11.69
C ILE A 444 19.39 -9.25 -11.30
N ALA A 445 20.64 -9.29 -10.85
CA ALA A 445 21.27 -10.52 -10.41
C ALA A 445 21.87 -10.29 -9.02
N ASP A 446 21.42 -11.11 -8.08
CA ASP A 446 21.97 -11.19 -6.73
C ASP A 446 22.49 -12.60 -6.46
N ARG A 447 23.60 -12.71 -5.71
CA ARG A 447 24.22 -14.00 -5.43
C ARG A 447 23.34 -14.90 -4.56
N LYS A 448 22.56 -14.31 -3.64
CA LYS A 448 21.72 -15.01 -2.66
C LYS A 448 20.26 -15.06 -3.10
N ALA A 449 19.70 -13.93 -3.54
CA ALA A 449 18.31 -13.84 -3.99
C ALA A 449 18.10 -14.26 -5.45
N GLY A 450 19.17 -14.59 -6.18
CA GLY A 450 19.11 -15.08 -7.54
C GLY A 450 18.78 -14.02 -8.58
N ALA A 451 18.36 -14.46 -9.76
CA ALA A 451 17.98 -13.58 -10.86
C ALA A 451 16.55 -13.05 -10.68
N HIS A 452 16.37 -11.76 -10.94
CA HIS A 452 15.08 -11.06 -10.90
C HIS A 452 14.98 -10.09 -12.07
N ALA A 453 13.78 -9.56 -12.32
CA ALA A 453 13.59 -8.53 -13.32
C ALA A 453 12.46 -7.59 -12.93
N VAL A 454 12.66 -6.31 -13.20
CA VAL A 454 11.66 -5.25 -13.02
C VAL A 454 11.37 -4.64 -14.38
N TYR A 455 10.09 -4.43 -14.70
CA TYR A 455 9.70 -3.80 -15.95
C TYR A 455 9.71 -2.27 -15.81
N VAL A 456 10.45 -1.60 -16.71
CA VAL A 456 10.47 -0.15 -16.85
C VAL A 456 9.49 0.23 -17.96
N TYR A 457 8.48 1.02 -17.63
CA TYR A 457 7.44 1.44 -18.56
C TYR A 457 7.96 2.52 -19.51
N ALA A 458 7.33 2.72 -20.66
CA ALA A 458 7.58 3.90 -21.47
C ALA A 458 6.92 5.14 -20.83
N ALA A 459 7.45 6.33 -21.13
CA ALA A 459 6.95 7.58 -20.54
C ALA A 459 5.45 7.82 -20.79
N ASN A 460 4.93 7.34 -21.92
CA ASN A 460 3.53 7.51 -22.32
C ASN A 460 2.64 6.30 -21.99
N ASP A 461 3.18 5.26 -21.33
CA ASP A 461 2.37 4.12 -20.91
C ASP A 461 1.47 4.52 -19.74
N TRP A 462 0.18 4.17 -19.83
CA TRP A 462 -0.79 4.36 -18.74
C TRP A 462 -0.83 5.76 -18.12
N PRO A 463 -0.98 6.85 -18.88
CA PRO A 463 -0.92 8.21 -18.34
C PRO A 463 -1.91 8.45 -17.20
N GLN A 464 -3.12 7.88 -17.29
CA GLN A 464 -4.14 7.98 -16.23
C GLN A 464 -3.75 7.23 -14.94
N TRP A 465 -2.95 6.16 -15.04
CA TRP A 465 -2.42 5.46 -13.88
C TRP A 465 -1.26 6.21 -13.24
N GLN A 466 -0.41 6.84 -14.07
CA GLN A 466 0.64 7.72 -13.57
C GLN A 466 0.06 8.91 -12.79
N ALA A 467 -0.99 9.52 -13.34
CA ALA A 467 -1.74 10.60 -12.67
C ALA A 467 -2.27 10.13 -11.31
N MET A 468 -2.88 8.94 -11.23
CA MET A 468 -3.35 8.38 -9.96
C MET A 468 -2.21 8.20 -8.95
N GLN A 469 -1.05 7.67 -9.37
CA GLN A 469 0.08 7.48 -8.46
C GLN A 469 0.68 8.80 -7.96
N GLN A 470 0.75 9.83 -8.81
CA GLN A 470 1.17 11.17 -8.42
C GLN A 470 0.19 11.80 -7.41
N ARG A 471 -1.12 11.62 -7.62
CA ARG A 471 -2.14 12.07 -6.67
C ARG A 471 -2.02 11.35 -5.32
N ASP A 472 -1.86 10.03 -5.34
CA ASP A 472 -1.70 9.21 -4.13
C ASP A 472 -0.40 9.56 -3.37
N ALA A 473 0.69 9.85 -4.08
CA ALA A 473 1.95 10.31 -3.48
C ALA A 473 1.82 11.72 -2.88
N THR A 474 1.17 12.64 -3.60
CA THR A 474 0.96 14.02 -3.14
C THR A 474 0.02 14.08 -1.94
N ALA A 475 -1.05 13.29 -1.94
CA ALA A 475 -1.95 13.16 -0.79
C ALA A 475 -1.21 12.63 0.47
N ARG A 476 -0.33 11.63 0.30
CA ARG A 476 0.53 11.13 1.39
C ARG A 476 1.53 12.16 1.90
N TYR A 477 2.06 13.02 1.03
CA TYR A 477 2.90 14.13 1.46
C TYR A 477 2.07 15.18 2.23
N ALA A 478 0.95 15.63 1.67
CA ALA A 478 0.05 16.61 2.30
C ALA A 478 -0.38 16.18 3.71
N ALA A 479 -0.71 14.89 3.90
CA ALA A 479 -1.10 14.33 5.18
C ALA A 479 0.01 14.34 6.26
N ARG A 480 1.27 14.47 5.86
CA ARG A 480 2.44 14.56 6.79
C ARG A 480 2.81 15.99 7.14
N THR A 481 2.19 16.99 6.50
CA THR A 481 2.55 18.41 6.64
C THR A 481 1.49 19.20 7.41
N PRO A 482 1.86 20.28 8.11
CA PRO A 482 0.88 21.13 8.79
C PRO A 482 -0.09 21.78 7.79
N LEU A 483 -1.37 21.87 8.16
CA LEU A 483 -2.46 22.37 7.31
C LEU A 483 -2.37 23.88 6.99
N THR A 484 -1.65 24.64 7.80
CA THR A 484 -1.48 26.09 7.62
C THR A 484 0.00 26.45 7.64
N ALA A 485 0.39 27.34 6.71
CA ALA A 485 1.67 28.02 6.78
C ALA A 485 1.75 28.75 8.13
N GLN A 486 2.75 28.44 8.95
CA GLN A 486 3.02 29.25 10.13
C GLN A 486 3.38 30.65 9.64
N GLU A 487 2.65 31.67 10.11
CA GLU A 487 3.02 33.06 9.88
C GLU A 487 4.46 33.25 10.34
N GLY A 488 5.33 33.66 9.42
CA GLY A 488 6.74 33.90 9.73
C GLY A 488 6.88 34.99 10.80
N PRO A 489 8.00 35.02 11.55
CA PRO A 489 8.23 36.06 12.55
C PRO A 489 8.15 37.44 11.90
N THR A 490 7.22 38.27 12.38
CA THR A 490 7.09 39.67 11.97
C THR A 490 8.29 40.47 12.47
N ARG A 491 8.87 41.34 11.62
CA ARG A 491 9.99 42.21 12.03
C ARG A 491 9.45 43.60 12.37
N PRO A 492 9.88 44.21 13.50
CA PRO A 492 9.56 45.62 13.76
C PRO A 492 10.13 46.49 12.63
N MET A 493 9.31 47.41 12.11
CA MET A 493 9.76 48.35 11.08
C MET A 493 10.94 49.16 11.63
N PRO A 494 11.98 49.42 10.82
CA PRO A 494 13.10 50.24 11.29
C PRO A 494 12.57 51.59 11.77
N ALA A 495 12.87 51.96 13.02
CA ALA A 495 12.27 53.12 13.66
C ALA A 495 12.93 54.47 13.26
N TRP A 496 14.08 54.39 12.58
CA TRP A 496 14.89 55.54 12.17
C TRP A 496 14.22 56.54 11.19
N PRO A 497 13.38 56.16 10.20
CA PRO A 497 12.80 57.12 9.27
C PRO A 497 11.76 58.00 9.96
N PHE A 498 11.02 57.45 10.94
CA PHE A 498 10.07 58.22 11.75
C PHE A 498 10.80 59.16 12.73
N ALA A 499 11.87 58.68 13.36
CA ALA A 499 12.72 59.51 14.23
C ALA A 499 13.36 60.68 13.46
N LEU A 500 13.80 60.44 12.21
CA LEU A 500 14.40 61.46 11.35
C LEU A 500 13.36 62.50 10.91
N ALA A 501 12.16 62.07 10.51
CA ALA A 501 11.06 62.98 10.17
C ALA A 501 10.66 63.88 11.35
N PHE A 502 10.58 63.32 12.56
CA PHE A 502 10.32 64.07 13.79
C PHE A 502 11.43 65.10 14.08
N ALA A 503 12.70 64.68 14.02
CA ALA A 503 13.84 65.55 14.28
C ALA A 503 13.91 66.73 13.30
N VAL A 504 13.69 66.48 12.00
CA VAL A 504 13.67 67.53 10.97
C VAL A 504 12.53 68.53 11.20
N ALA A 505 11.33 68.05 11.57
CA ALA A 505 10.20 68.92 11.87
C ALA A 505 10.46 69.82 13.09
N MET A 506 11.00 69.26 14.18
CA MET A 506 11.34 70.01 15.39
C MET A 506 12.47 71.02 15.16
N LEU A 507 13.51 70.65 14.41
CA LEU A 507 14.59 71.57 14.05
C LEU A 507 14.10 72.72 13.15
N SER A 508 13.18 72.43 12.22
CA SER A 508 12.58 73.45 11.34
C SER A 508 11.72 74.44 12.11
N LEU A 509 10.94 73.96 13.10
CA LEU A 509 10.18 74.81 14.02
C LEU A 509 11.10 75.71 14.84
N TRP A 510 12.13 75.13 15.46
CA TRP A 510 13.08 75.88 16.28
C TRP A 510 13.82 76.96 15.48
N TRP A 511 14.22 76.66 14.24
CA TRP A 511 14.87 77.64 13.37
C TRP A 511 13.93 78.79 12.99
N ARG A 512 12.64 78.50 12.78
CA ARG A 512 11.62 79.50 12.46
C ARG A 512 11.27 80.38 13.66
N GLU A 513 11.27 79.85 14.88
CA GLU A 513 11.03 80.64 16.10
C GLU A 513 12.19 81.58 16.46
N ARG A 514 13.40 81.31 15.96
CA ARG A 514 14.57 82.17 16.16
C ARG A 514 14.72 83.28 15.11
N ARG A 515 13.93 83.25 14.04
CA ARG A 515 13.82 84.34 13.06
C ARG A 515 12.67 85.24 13.44
#